data_AF-A0A174N8E2-F1
#
_entry.id   AF-A0A174N8E2-F1
#
_cell.length_a   1.000
_cell.length_b   1.000
_cell.length_c   1.000
_cell.angle_alpha   90.00
_cell.angle_beta   90.00
_cell.angle_gamma   90.00
#
_symmetry.space_group_name_H-M   'P 1'
#
loop_
_entity.id
_entity.type
_entity.pdbx_description
1 polymer ?
#
loop_
_entity_poly.entity_id
_entity_poly.type
_entity_poly.pdbx_seq_one_letter_code
_entity_poly.pdbx_strand_id
1 'polypeptide(L)'
;MGKQSIRENKTIYQLCREAAGLTRAEASEKMNAVSASKIEKFEYETQEPTLYDILQMADAYKRPDLCNYYCSHKCEIGYRYVPEVEVTNLSNIILETIASVNYSVTELPEHLN
;
A
#
# COMPACT_ATOMS: atom_id res chain seq x y z
N MET A 1 17.44 5.43 22.37
CA MET A 1 17.13 5.92 21.01
C MET A 1 17.48 4.82 20.00
N GLY A 2 16.48 4.29 19.29
CA GLY A 2 16.70 3.29 18.25
C GLY A 2 17.31 3.93 17.00
N LYS A 3 18.33 3.30 16.40
CA LYS A 3 18.97 3.78 15.17
C LYS A 3 18.07 3.53 13.96
N GLN A 4 18.01 4.49 13.03
CA GLN A 4 17.41 4.30 11.70
C GLN A 4 18.27 3.31 10.88
N SER A 5 17.62 2.52 10.02
CA SER A 5 18.29 1.46 9.25
C SER A 5 18.92 2.02 7.96
N ILE A 6 20.14 1.57 7.67
CA ILE A 6 20.99 1.99 6.53
C ILE A 6 20.93 1.03 5.33
N ARG A 7 20.03 0.03 5.35
CA ARG A 7 19.91 -0.97 4.26
C ARG A 7 19.29 -0.33 3.00
N GLU A 8 19.79 -0.70 1.82
CA GLU A 8 19.30 -0.18 0.52
C GLU A 8 17.94 -0.78 0.11
N ASN A 9 17.76 -2.11 0.26
CA ASN A 9 16.51 -2.78 -0.08
C ASN A 9 15.54 -2.78 1.11
N LYS A 10 14.83 -1.65 1.30
CA LYS A 10 13.81 -1.48 2.35
C LYS A 10 12.45 -1.98 1.84
N THR A 11 11.74 -2.73 2.67
CA THR A 11 10.35 -3.13 2.36
C THR A 11 9.41 -1.93 2.47
N ILE A 12 8.22 -2.03 1.86
CA ILE A 12 7.18 -0.99 1.97
C ILE A 12 6.85 -0.68 3.44
N TYR A 13 6.85 -1.69 4.32
CA TYR A 13 6.59 -1.52 5.75
C TYR A 13 7.63 -0.60 6.42
N GLN A 14 8.91 -0.80 6.08
CA GLN A 14 9.99 0.03 6.58
C GLN A 14 9.89 1.46 6.04
N LEU A 15 9.68 1.59 4.73
CA LEU A 15 9.56 2.88 4.05
C LEU A 15 8.40 3.71 4.63
N CYS A 16 7.23 3.12 4.83
CA CYS A 16 6.07 3.79 5.42
C CYS A 16 6.34 4.24 6.86
N ARG A 17 6.96 3.38 7.68
CA ARG A 17 7.30 3.75 9.07
C ARG A 17 8.31 4.91 9.12
N GLU A 18 9.34 4.86 8.29
CA GLU A 18 10.36 5.91 8.23
C GLU A 18 9.82 7.22 7.66
N ALA A 19 8.93 7.16 6.65
CA ALA A 19 8.23 8.34 6.13
C ALA A 19 7.30 8.99 7.18
N ALA A 20 6.76 8.19 8.12
CA ALA A 20 6.03 8.69 9.28
C ALA A 20 6.96 9.24 10.39
N GLY A 21 8.28 9.18 10.21
CA GLY A 21 9.26 9.67 11.18
C GLY A 21 9.40 8.81 12.43
N LEU A 22 8.92 7.56 12.42
CA LEU A 22 8.85 6.71 13.61
C LEU A 22 10.02 5.73 13.67
N THR A 23 10.59 5.53 14.84
CA THR A 23 11.37 4.33 15.16
C THR A 23 10.44 3.12 15.36
N ARG A 24 10.99 1.90 15.37
CA ARG A 24 10.18 0.68 15.66
C ARG A 24 9.54 0.72 17.04
N ALA A 25 10.21 1.31 18.03
CA ALA A 25 9.67 1.47 19.38
C ALA A 25 8.46 2.42 19.39
N GLU A 26 8.60 3.61 18.82
CA GLU A 26 7.50 4.60 18.75
C GLU A 26 6.33 4.11 17.91
N ALA A 27 6.60 3.37 16.83
CA ALA A 27 5.56 2.71 16.03
C ALA A 27 4.81 1.66 16.86
N SER A 28 5.53 0.83 17.61
CA SER A 28 4.95 -0.19 18.48
C SER A 28 4.07 0.40 19.57
N GLU A 29 4.42 1.55 20.13
CA GLU A 29 3.62 2.24 21.14
C GLU A 29 2.28 2.77 20.59
N LYS A 30 2.17 2.96 19.27
CA LYS A 30 0.95 3.38 18.58
C LYS A 30 0.04 2.22 18.17
N MET A 31 0.44 0.97 18.41
CA MET A 31 -0.29 -0.22 17.97
C MET A 31 -0.53 -1.17 19.16
N ASN A 32 -1.64 -1.90 19.14
CA ASN A 32 -2.02 -2.78 20.25
C ASN A 32 -1.30 -4.14 20.20
N ALA A 33 -1.13 -4.72 19.00
CA ALA A 33 -0.64 -6.10 18.85
C ALA A 33 0.67 -6.24 18.07
N VAL A 34 1.24 -5.12 17.60
CA VAL A 34 2.42 -5.10 16.73
C VAL A 34 3.61 -4.57 17.53
N SER A 35 4.39 -5.48 18.12
CA SER A 35 5.57 -5.12 18.89
C SER A 35 6.73 -4.65 18.00
N ALA A 36 7.69 -3.91 18.56
CA ALA A 36 8.91 -3.51 17.83
C ALA A 36 9.65 -4.71 17.21
N SER A 37 9.63 -5.87 17.86
CA SER A 37 10.20 -7.12 17.35
C SER A 37 9.40 -7.69 16.16
N LYS A 38 8.06 -7.61 16.18
CA LYS A 38 7.25 -7.97 15.01
C LYS A 38 7.55 -7.06 13.82
N ILE A 39 7.61 -5.74 14.05
CA ILE A 39 7.95 -4.77 13.00
C ILE A 39 9.28 -5.13 12.37
N GLU A 40 10.30 -5.42 13.18
CA GLU A 40 11.60 -5.85 12.69
C GLU A 40 11.51 -7.11 11.80
N LYS A 41 10.75 -8.12 12.22
CA LYS A 41 10.57 -9.34 11.42
C LYS A 41 9.85 -9.08 10.09
N PHE A 42 8.85 -8.20 10.08
CA PHE A 42 8.15 -7.78 8.86
C PHE A 42 9.08 -7.03 7.90
N GLU A 43 9.94 -6.15 8.44
CA GLU A 43 10.92 -5.39 7.64
C GLU A 43 12.05 -6.24 7.09
N TYR A 44 12.40 -7.33 7.78
CA TYR A 44 13.37 -8.32 7.30
C TYR A 44 12.73 -9.48 6.54
N GLU A 45 11.41 -9.47 6.33
CA GLU A 45 10.66 -10.51 5.62
C GLU A 45 10.87 -11.91 6.21
N THR A 46 11.17 -11.99 7.52
CA THR A 46 11.31 -13.26 8.25
C THR A 46 9.99 -13.73 8.84
N GLN A 47 8.97 -12.88 8.80
CA GLN A 47 7.59 -13.18 9.14
C GLN A 47 6.68 -12.30 8.28
N GLU A 48 5.62 -12.88 7.71
CA GLU A 48 4.58 -12.10 7.02
C GLU A 48 3.59 -11.50 8.05
N PRO A 49 3.17 -10.23 7.90
CA PRO A 49 2.15 -9.62 8.73
C PRO A 49 0.78 -10.23 8.44
N THR A 50 -0.07 -10.31 9.46
CA THR A 50 -1.48 -10.65 9.28
C THR A 50 -2.29 -9.42 8.86
N LEU A 51 -3.52 -9.64 8.39
CA LEU A 51 -4.45 -8.56 8.08
C LEU A 51 -4.66 -7.56 9.24
N TYR A 52 -4.66 -8.05 10.49
CA TYR A 52 -4.82 -7.22 11.68
C TYR A 52 -3.54 -6.44 12.03
N ASP A 53 -2.36 -6.99 11.70
CA ASP A 53 -1.11 -6.24 11.84
C ASP A 53 -1.07 -5.10 10.80
N ILE A 54 -1.47 -5.35 9.55
CA ILE A 54 -1.51 -4.35 8.48
C ILE A 54 -2.47 -3.20 8.79
N LEU A 55 -3.68 -3.49 9.27
CA LEU A 55 -4.64 -2.44 9.64
C LEU A 55 -4.05 -1.47 10.68
N GLN A 56 -3.40 -2.01 11.71
CA GLN A 56 -2.77 -1.19 12.75
C GLN A 56 -1.56 -0.40 12.20
N MET A 57 -0.76 -1.00 11.32
CA MET A 57 0.37 -0.32 10.69
C MET A 57 -0.09 0.83 9.79
N ALA A 58 -1.13 0.63 8.98
CA ALA A 58 -1.72 1.65 8.13
C ALA A 58 -2.20 2.85 8.95
N ASP A 59 -2.90 2.61 10.06
CA ASP A 59 -3.39 3.65 10.96
C ASP A 59 -2.27 4.38 11.70
N ALA A 60 -1.26 3.65 12.19
CA ALA A 60 -0.13 4.19 12.92
C ALA A 60 0.77 5.06 12.01
N TYR A 61 0.97 4.63 10.76
CA TYR A 61 1.84 5.31 9.80
C TYR A 61 1.11 6.36 8.96
N LYS A 62 -0.22 6.47 9.08
CA LYS A 62 -1.06 7.31 8.22
C LYS A 62 -0.91 6.98 6.73
N ARG A 63 -0.86 5.68 6.44
CA ARG A 63 -0.66 5.10 5.10
C ARG A 63 -1.75 4.08 4.80
N PRO A 64 -2.98 4.53 4.48
CA PRO A 64 -4.10 3.63 4.17
C PRO A 64 -3.85 2.77 2.92
N ASP A 65 -2.95 3.21 2.04
CA ASP A 65 -2.50 2.48 0.86
C ASP A 65 -1.73 1.19 1.19
N LEU A 66 -1.18 1.03 2.41
CA LEU A 66 -0.63 -0.25 2.88
C LEU A 66 -1.67 -1.38 2.85
N CYS A 67 -2.94 -1.06 3.09
CA CYS A 67 -4.02 -2.04 3.00
C CYS A 67 -4.23 -2.50 1.56
N ASN A 68 -4.20 -1.58 0.60
CA ASN A 68 -4.32 -1.94 -0.81
C ASN A 68 -3.12 -2.76 -1.26
N TYR A 69 -1.89 -2.37 -0.90
CA TYR A 69 -0.69 -3.15 -1.20
C TYR A 69 -0.80 -4.58 -0.67
N TYR A 70 -1.13 -4.76 0.62
CA TYR A 70 -1.27 -6.10 1.19
C TYR A 70 -2.36 -6.92 0.48
N CYS A 71 -3.51 -6.30 0.22
CA CYS A 71 -4.59 -7.00 -0.48
C CYS A 71 -4.22 -7.37 -1.91
N SER A 72 -3.58 -6.49 -2.67
CA SER A 72 -3.23 -6.72 -4.09
C SER A 72 -1.98 -7.59 -4.29
N HIS A 73 -1.12 -7.77 -3.29
CA HIS A 73 0.15 -8.49 -3.44
C HIS A 73 0.36 -9.69 -2.51
N LYS A 74 -0.25 -9.70 -1.32
CA LYS A 74 0.08 -10.64 -0.24
C LYS A 74 -1.10 -11.51 0.19
N CYS A 75 -2.30 -10.94 0.24
CA CYS A 75 -3.52 -11.66 0.56
C CYS A 75 -3.91 -12.60 -0.58
N GLU A 76 -4.04 -13.91 -0.33
CA GLU A 76 -4.36 -14.89 -1.39
C GLU A 76 -5.69 -14.63 -2.11
N ILE A 77 -6.70 -14.18 -1.35
CA ILE A 77 -8.01 -13.80 -1.92
C ILE A 77 -7.85 -12.47 -2.65
N GLY A 78 -7.20 -11.50 -2.01
CA GLY A 78 -7.07 -10.15 -2.55
C GLY A 78 -6.26 -10.11 -3.85
N TYR A 79 -5.14 -10.82 -3.93
CA TYR A 79 -4.26 -10.85 -5.11
C TYR A 79 -5.01 -11.28 -6.39
N ARG A 80 -6.09 -12.06 -6.26
CA ARG A 80 -6.90 -12.52 -7.40
C ARG A 80 -7.99 -11.55 -7.83
N TYR A 81 -8.47 -10.70 -6.91
CA TYR A 81 -9.73 -9.96 -7.10
C TYR A 81 -9.65 -8.47 -6.78
N VAL A 82 -8.60 -8.03 -6.08
CA VAL A 82 -8.40 -6.64 -5.66
C VAL A 82 -7.33 -6.03 -6.55
N PRO A 83 -7.66 -5.03 -7.38
CA PRO A 83 -6.66 -4.32 -8.16
C PRO A 83 -5.73 -3.52 -7.25
N GLU A 84 -4.47 -3.42 -7.65
CA GLU A 84 -3.58 -2.40 -7.12
C GLU A 84 -4.09 -1.02 -7.53
N VAL A 85 -4.12 -0.09 -6.58
CA VAL A 85 -4.61 1.26 -6.77
C VAL A 85 -3.45 2.23 -6.61
N GLU A 86 -3.08 2.91 -7.69
CA GLU A 86 -2.17 4.04 -7.61
C GLU A 86 -2.93 5.32 -7.25
N VAL A 87 -2.43 6.06 -6.26
CA VAL A 87 -2.99 7.37 -5.91
C VAL A 87 -2.56 8.36 -6.99
N THR A 88 -3.44 8.60 -7.96
CA THR A 88 -3.27 9.62 -8.99
C THR A 88 -3.95 10.93 -8.58
N ASN A 89 -3.47 12.04 -9.14
CA ASN A 89 -4.14 13.33 -8.93
C ASN A 89 -5.47 13.38 -9.71
N LEU A 90 -6.42 14.21 -9.26
CA LEU A 90 -7.73 14.32 -9.91
C LEU A 90 -7.63 14.68 -11.40
N SER A 91 -6.64 15.48 -11.79
CA SER A 91 -6.40 15.86 -13.18
C SER A 91 -6.09 14.65 -14.06
N ASN A 92 -5.26 13.73 -13.59
CA ASN A 92 -4.92 12.50 -14.29
C ASN A 92 -6.16 11.59 -14.40
N ILE A 93 -6.95 11.48 -13.34
CA ILE A 93 -8.22 10.72 -13.35
C ILE A 93 -9.18 11.27 -14.42
N ILE A 94 -9.33 12.60 -14.51
CA ILE A 94 -10.20 13.23 -15.51
C ILE A 94 -9.68 12.95 -16.92
N LEU A 95 -8.37 13.06 -17.14
CA LEU A 95 -7.75 12.80 -18.44
C LEU A 95 -7.91 11.33 -18.86
N GLU A 96 -7.67 10.38 -17.96
CA GLU A 96 -7.90 8.94 -18.21
C GLU A 96 -9.37 8.65 -18.51
N THR A 97 -10.30 9.30 -17.81
CA THR A 97 -11.74 9.16 -18.05
C THR A 97 -12.12 9.68 -19.44
N ILE A 98 -11.65 10.88 -19.82
CA ILE A 98 -11.90 11.44 -21.16
C ILE A 98 -11.31 10.53 -22.24
N ALA A 99 -10.09 10.03 -22.06
CA ALA A 99 -9.45 9.11 -23.00
C ALA A 99 -10.26 7.81 -23.16
N SER A 100 -10.71 7.22 -22.05
CA SER A 100 -11.54 6.01 -22.04
C SER A 100 -12.89 6.22 -22.74
N VAL A 101 -13.56 7.36 -22.49
CA VAL A 101 -14.81 7.73 -23.17
C VAL A 101 -14.59 7.94 -24.67
N ASN A 102 -13.54 8.67 -25.07
CA ASN A 102 -13.23 8.88 -26.47
C ASN A 102 -12.96 7.56 -27.20
N TYR A 103 -12.17 6.67 -26.58
CA TYR A 103 -11.92 5.32 -27.11
C TYR A 103 -13.23 4.55 -27.32
N SER A 104 -14.12 4.58 -26.33
CA SER A 104 -15.42 3.89 -26.39
C SER A 104 -16.37 4.45 -27.45
N VAL A 105 -16.28 5.76 -27.75
CA VAL A 105 -17.11 6.41 -28.78
C VAL A 105 -16.54 6.14 -30.19
N THR A 106 -15.22 5.99 -30.34
CA THR A 106 -14.58 5.72 -31.64
C THR A 106 -14.72 4.28 -32.13
N GLU A 107 -15.13 3.33 -31.28
CA GLU A 107 -15.42 1.94 -31.69
C GLU A 107 -16.90 1.70 -32.05
N LEU A 108 -17.76 2.73 -32.10
CA LEU A 108 -19.12 2.55 -32.62
C LEU A 108 -19.04 2.21 -34.12
N PRO A 109 -19.55 1.04 -34.53
CA PRO A 109 -19.41 0.63 -35.90
C PRO A 109 -20.20 1.50 -36.89
N GLU A 110 -19.54 1.97 -37.94
CA GLU A 110 -20.14 2.71 -39.07
C GLU A 110 -21.10 1.86 -39.94
N HIS A 111 -21.45 0.62 -39.56
CA HIS A 111 -22.30 -0.26 -40.38
C HIS A 111 -23.82 -0.05 -40.24
N LEU A 112 -24.25 1.17 -39.93
CA LEU A 112 -25.63 1.63 -40.07
C LEU A 112 -25.66 2.92 -40.90
N ASN A 113 -25.29 2.82 -42.18
CA ASN A 113 -25.70 3.72 -43.26
C ASN A 113 -25.85 2.91 -44.55
#